data_AF-A0A8T0E4I6-F1
#
_entry.id   AF-A0A8T0E4I6-F1
#
_cell.length_a   1.000
_cell.length_b   1.000
_cell.length_c   1.000
_cell.angle_alpha   90.00
_cell.angle_beta   90.00
_cell.angle_gamma   90.00
#
_symmetry.space_group_name_H-M   'P 1'
#
loop_
_entity.id
_entity.type
_entity.pdbx_description
1 polymer ?
#
loop_
_entity_poly.entity_id
_entity_poly.type
_entity_poly.pdbx_seq_one_letter_code
_entity_poly.pdbx_strand_id
1 'polypeptide(L)'
;MACSYACLGKGFKNVSDIKIYFLGIEKCPQLLKNFFEDPRSELWLYFLYAQSASFHQAVLKLEGQTVSAIEAAKEINQLKDNLTQKQINQFLPFMVRQLIVKSKDNVTDIDEEFVKRAATEFYQTSREYLEQWLSYQRNGDILLGRFKKGPRMGRRSKISECIN
;
A
#
# COMPACT_ATOMS: atom_id res chain seq x y z
N MET A 1 4.72 -12.69 6.51
CA MET A 1 4.01 -11.41 6.74
C MET A 1 2.56 -11.61 6.29
N ALA A 2 1.93 -12.67 6.78
CA ALA A 2 0.71 -13.26 6.18
C ALA A 2 -0.61 -12.73 6.78
N CYS A 3 -0.52 -11.83 7.76
CA CYS A 3 -1.69 -11.40 8.53
C CYS A 3 -2.48 -10.27 7.86
N SER A 4 -1.95 -9.56 6.85
CA SER A 4 -2.67 -8.48 6.19
C SER A 4 -3.75 -8.97 5.23
N TYR A 5 -3.62 -10.18 4.67
CA TYR A 5 -4.61 -10.76 3.75
C TYR A 5 -5.59 -11.73 4.39
N ALA A 6 -5.27 -12.31 5.56
CA ALA A 6 -6.23 -13.15 6.28
C ALA A 6 -7.49 -12.36 6.71
N CYS A 7 -7.36 -11.04 6.91
CA CYS A 7 -8.49 -10.15 7.19
C CYS A 7 -9.25 -9.69 5.93
N LEU A 8 -8.65 -9.78 4.73
CA LEU A 8 -9.27 -9.39 3.45
C LEU A 8 -9.79 -10.59 2.63
N GLY A 9 -9.39 -11.81 2.97
CA GLY A 9 -9.85 -13.05 2.32
C GLY A 9 -11.21 -13.57 2.76
N LYS A 10 -11.85 -12.94 3.77
CA LYS A 10 -13.20 -13.30 4.25
C LYS A 10 -14.17 -12.13 4.05
N GLY A 11 -14.82 -12.09 2.88
CA GLY A 11 -16.14 -11.46 2.71
C GLY A 11 -16.20 -10.03 2.14
N PHE A 12 -15.12 -9.25 2.12
CA PHE A 12 -15.15 -7.88 1.61
C PHE A 12 -14.56 -7.81 0.20
N LYS A 13 -15.42 -7.64 -0.82
CA LYS A 13 -14.99 -7.61 -2.22
C LYS A 13 -14.42 -6.24 -2.61
N ASN A 14 -14.84 -5.19 -1.93
CA ASN A 14 -14.38 -3.82 -2.16
C ASN A 14 -14.31 -3.00 -0.86
N VAL A 15 -13.58 -1.88 -0.92
CA VAL A 15 -13.48 -0.88 0.17
C VAL A 15 -14.86 -0.38 0.63
N SER A 16 -15.83 -0.30 -0.28
CA SER A 16 -17.23 0.03 0.01
C SER A 16 -17.89 -0.93 0.99
N ASP A 17 -17.61 -2.22 0.88
CA ASP A 17 -18.25 -3.25 1.71
C ASP A 17 -17.76 -3.16 3.16
N ILE A 18 -16.47 -2.83 3.33
CA ILE A 18 -15.84 -2.59 4.62
C ILE A 18 -16.47 -1.37 5.30
N LYS A 19 -16.65 -0.29 4.54
CA LYS A 19 -17.32 0.94 5.02
C LYS A 19 -18.75 0.65 5.49
N ILE A 20 -19.56 -0.04 4.68
CA ILE A 20 -20.94 -0.39 5.03
C ILE A 20 -20.97 -1.24 6.30
N TYR A 21 -20.09 -2.22 6.42
CA TYR A 21 -20.01 -3.07 7.61
C TYR A 21 -19.69 -2.28 8.88
N PHE A 22 -18.66 -1.44 8.87
CA PHE A 22 -18.29 -0.68 10.07
C PHE A 22 -19.33 0.37 10.45
N LEU A 23 -20.01 0.97 9.47
CA LEU A 23 -21.09 1.94 9.74
C LEU A 23 -22.39 1.26 10.21
N GLY A 24 -22.59 -0.03 9.90
CA GLY A 24 -23.75 -0.80 10.32
C GLY A 24 -23.67 -1.44 11.71
N ILE A 25 -22.51 -1.37 12.39
CA ILE A 25 -22.34 -1.93 13.74
C ILE A 25 -22.84 -0.94 14.80
N GLU A 26 -23.75 -1.39 15.67
CA GLU A 26 -24.35 -0.56 16.75
C GLU A 26 -23.32 0.09 17.69
N LYS A 27 -22.19 -0.59 17.95
CA LYS A 27 -21.09 -0.10 18.81
C LYS A 27 -19.79 0.12 18.02
N CYS A 28 -19.86 0.85 16.92
CA CYS A 28 -18.66 1.21 16.16
C CYS A 28 -17.83 2.27 16.92
N PRO A 29 -16.51 2.07 17.11
CA PRO A 29 -15.63 3.10 17.67
C PRO A 29 -15.73 4.41 16.87
N GLN A 30 -15.89 5.54 17.58
CA GLN A 30 -16.05 6.85 16.95
C GLN A 30 -14.92 7.21 15.98
N LEU A 31 -13.69 6.78 16.28
CA LEU A 31 -12.53 6.96 15.39
C LEU A 31 -12.75 6.31 14.01
N LEU A 32 -13.26 5.08 13.98
CA LEU A 32 -13.51 4.37 12.72
C LEU A 32 -14.69 4.99 11.98
N LYS A 33 -15.72 5.42 12.72
CA LYS A 33 -16.85 6.13 12.14
C LYS A 33 -16.41 7.42 11.44
N ASN A 34 -15.65 8.26 12.13
CA ASN A 34 -15.08 9.49 11.58
C ASN A 34 -14.17 9.20 10.36
N PHE A 35 -13.37 8.12 10.43
CA PHE A 35 -12.51 7.71 9.32
C PHE A 35 -13.33 7.34 8.07
N PHE A 36 -14.40 6.55 8.20
CA PHE A 36 -15.21 6.15 7.06
C PHE A 36 -16.16 7.24 6.53
N GLU A 37 -16.48 8.23 7.35
CA GLU A 37 -17.27 9.41 6.96
C GLU A 37 -16.43 10.44 6.19
N ASP A 38 -15.11 10.52 6.42
CA ASP A 38 -14.22 11.44 5.69
C ASP A 38 -13.92 10.94 4.26
N PRO A 39 -14.26 11.69 3.20
CA PRO A 39 -13.97 11.32 1.81
C PRO A 39 -12.46 11.21 1.52
N ARG A 40 -11.60 11.91 2.27
CA ARG A 40 -10.13 11.83 2.12
C ARG A 40 -9.58 10.49 2.60
N SER A 41 -10.15 9.98 3.69
CA SER A 41 -9.81 8.65 4.23
C SER A 41 -10.21 7.54 3.26
N GLU A 42 -11.39 7.65 2.65
CA GLU A 42 -11.84 6.73 1.61
C GLU A 42 -10.90 6.73 0.40
N LEU A 43 -10.46 7.92 -0.04
CA LEU A 43 -9.48 8.08 -1.12
C LEU A 43 -8.17 7.34 -0.82
N TRP A 44 -7.60 7.52 0.37
CA TRP A 44 -6.36 6.85 0.77
C TRP A 44 -6.53 5.34 0.90
N LEU A 45 -7.70 4.89 1.33
CA LEU A 45 -8.00 3.46 1.44
C LEU A 45 -8.04 2.78 0.06
N TYR A 46 -8.67 3.42 -0.95
CA TYR A 46 -8.62 2.92 -2.33
C TYR A 46 -7.21 2.93 -2.91
N PHE A 47 -6.42 3.97 -2.60
CA PHE A 47 -5.03 4.03 -3.01
C PHE A 47 -4.24 2.83 -2.44
N LEU A 48 -4.29 2.64 -1.13
CA LEU A 48 -3.59 1.55 -0.44
C LEU A 48 -4.05 0.18 -0.92
N TYR A 49 -5.36 -0.02 -1.10
CA TYR A 49 -5.91 -1.25 -1.64
C TYR A 49 -5.29 -1.61 -2.99
N ALA A 50 -5.27 -0.68 -3.95
CA ALA A 50 -4.68 -0.89 -5.27
C ALA A 50 -3.18 -1.21 -5.20
N GLN A 51 -2.42 -0.52 -4.34
CA GLN A 51 -0.99 -0.81 -4.20
C GLN A 51 -0.76 -2.17 -3.54
N SER A 52 -1.50 -2.49 -2.47
CA SER A 52 -1.41 -3.75 -1.75
C SER A 52 -1.54 -4.95 -2.71
N ALA A 53 -2.50 -4.91 -3.63
CA ALA A 53 -2.70 -5.95 -4.62
C ALA A 53 -1.45 -6.18 -5.49
N SER A 54 -0.76 -5.10 -5.88
CA SER A 54 0.49 -5.18 -6.65
C SER A 54 1.62 -5.84 -5.84
N PHE A 55 1.79 -5.45 -4.56
CA PHE A 55 2.78 -6.06 -3.67
C PHE A 55 2.46 -7.52 -3.37
N HIS A 56 1.18 -7.84 -3.18
CA HIS A 56 0.75 -9.20 -2.88
C HIS A 56 1.00 -10.16 -4.04
N GLN A 57 0.73 -9.74 -5.27
CA GLN A 57 1.07 -10.54 -6.44
C GLN A 57 2.57 -10.86 -6.50
N ALA A 58 3.42 -9.87 -6.20
CA ALA A 58 4.87 -10.12 -6.12
C ALA A 58 5.21 -11.10 -4.98
N VAL A 59 4.62 -10.95 -3.80
CA VAL A 59 4.83 -11.87 -2.67
C VAL A 59 4.38 -13.29 -3.00
N LEU A 60 3.21 -13.48 -3.63
CA LEU A 60 2.72 -14.81 -4.01
C LEU A 60 3.69 -15.52 -4.96
N LYS A 61 4.25 -14.78 -5.93
CA LYS A 61 5.26 -15.34 -6.82
C LYS A 61 6.56 -15.68 -6.10
N LEU A 62 6.96 -14.90 -5.10
CA LEU A 62 8.14 -15.16 -4.27
C LEU A 62 7.96 -16.32 -3.28
N GLU A 63 6.74 -16.54 -2.78
CA GLU A 63 6.39 -17.62 -1.87
C GLU A 63 6.15 -18.96 -2.60
N GLY A 64 6.32 -19.01 -3.92
CA GLY A 64 6.27 -20.23 -4.71
C GLY A 64 7.29 -21.26 -4.22
N GLN A 65 6.88 -22.53 -4.17
CA GLN A 65 7.67 -23.62 -3.58
C GLN A 65 9.05 -23.87 -4.23
N THR A 66 9.26 -23.39 -5.46
CA THR A 66 10.47 -23.66 -6.26
C THR A 66 11.11 -22.39 -6.83
N VAL A 67 11.00 -21.25 -6.15
CA VAL A 67 11.55 -19.98 -6.64
C VAL A 67 13.05 -19.95 -6.40
N SER A 68 13.83 -19.91 -7.48
CA SER A 68 15.28 -19.71 -7.40
C SER A 68 15.61 -18.27 -6.96
N ALA A 69 16.83 -18.06 -6.43
CA ALA A 69 17.29 -16.72 -6.07
C ALA A 69 17.29 -15.74 -7.27
N ILE A 70 17.51 -16.25 -8.49
CA ILE A 70 17.49 -15.47 -9.74
C ILE A 70 16.06 -15.02 -10.05
N GLU A 71 15.08 -15.93 -9.96
CA GLU A 71 13.67 -15.60 -10.17
C GLU A 71 13.16 -14.65 -9.09
N ALA A 72 13.57 -14.83 -7.84
CA ALA A 72 13.23 -13.90 -6.77
C ALA A 72 13.77 -12.49 -7.03
N ALA A 73 15.04 -12.37 -7.45
CA ALA A 73 15.61 -11.08 -7.82
C ALA A 73 14.89 -10.45 -9.03
N LYS A 74 14.50 -11.27 -10.02
CA LYS A 74 13.72 -10.82 -11.18
C LYS A 74 12.36 -10.25 -10.77
N GLU A 75 11.62 -10.94 -9.91
CA GLU A 75 10.30 -10.47 -9.46
C GLU A 75 10.40 -9.19 -8.62
N ILE A 76 11.42 -9.07 -7.77
CA ILE A 76 11.66 -7.82 -7.01
C ILE A 76 12.03 -6.67 -7.96
N ASN A 77 12.88 -6.91 -8.97
CA ASN A 77 13.22 -5.90 -9.96
C ASN A 77 12.00 -5.48 -10.80
N GLN A 78 11.16 -6.42 -11.21
CA GLN A 78 9.90 -6.10 -11.90
C GLN A 78 8.98 -5.22 -11.04
N LEU A 79 8.87 -5.51 -9.74
CA LEU A 79 8.11 -4.66 -8.82
C LEU A 79 8.73 -3.26 -8.70
N LYS A 80 10.06 -3.15 -8.61
CA LYS A 80 10.77 -1.85 -8.61
C LYS A 80 10.52 -1.06 -9.89
N ASP A 81 10.57 -1.71 -11.05
CA ASP A 81 10.31 -1.07 -12.34
C ASP A 81 8.87 -0.59 -12.42
N ASN A 82 7.91 -1.39 -11.95
CA ASN A 82 6.51 -0.99 -11.86
C ASN A 82 6.32 0.25 -10.98
N LEU A 83 6.96 0.30 -9.80
CA LEU A 83 6.91 1.47 -8.91
C LEU A 83 7.59 2.69 -9.54
N THR A 84 8.68 2.49 -10.29
CA THR A 84 9.39 3.56 -11.00
C THR A 84 8.50 4.16 -12.09
N GLN A 85 7.84 3.33 -12.89
CA GLN A 85 6.90 3.78 -13.91
C GLN A 85 5.70 4.51 -13.28
N LYS A 86 5.17 3.99 -12.16
CA LYS A 86 4.09 4.69 -11.43
C LYS A 86 4.54 6.05 -10.89
N GLN A 87 5.78 6.16 -10.43
CA GLN A 87 6.36 7.42 -9.95
C GLN A 87 6.54 8.43 -11.09
N ILE A 88 7.16 8.03 -12.20
CA ILE A 88 7.40 8.91 -13.37
C ILE A 88 6.08 9.45 -13.93
N ASN A 89 5.06 8.59 -14.00
CA ASN A 89 3.76 8.95 -14.54
C ASN A 89 2.81 9.58 -13.51
N GLN A 90 3.26 9.84 -12.27
CA GLN A 90 2.43 10.32 -11.16
C GLN A 90 1.10 9.55 -11.04
N PHE A 91 1.20 8.22 -11.14
CA PHE A 91 0.04 7.36 -11.32
C PHE A 91 -0.86 7.35 -10.09
N LEU A 92 -2.13 7.67 -10.30
CA LEU A 92 -3.21 7.49 -9.34
C LEU A 92 -4.17 6.39 -9.82
N PRO A 93 -4.61 5.45 -8.96
CA PRO A 93 -5.63 4.47 -9.32
C PRO A 93 -6.93 5.12 -9.82
N PHE A 94 -7.67 4.42 -10.69
CA PHE A 94 -8.91 4.93 -11.29
C PHE A 94 -9.93 5.42 -10.25
N MET A 95 -10.19 4.62 -9.21
CA MET A 95 -11.13 4.99 -8.14
C MET A 95 -10.70 6.26 -7.40
N VAL A 96 -9.39 6.47 -7.19
CA VAL A 96 -8.84 7.68 -6.57
C VAL A 96 -9.11 8.90 -7.45
N ARG A 97 -8.84 8.81 -8.76
CA ARG A 97 -9.13 9.90 -9.70
C ARG A 97 -10.62 10.23 -9.76
N GLN A 98 -11.49 9.22 -9.74
CA GLN A 98 -12.94 9.44 -9.67
C GLN A 98 -13.37 10.17 -8.40
N LEU A 99 -12.77 9.86 -7.24
CA LEU A 99 -13.07 10.55 -5.98
C LEU A 99 -12.61 12.01 -6.01
N ILE A 100 -11.45 12.32 -6.62
CA ILE A 100 -10.97 13.70 -6.80
C ILE A 100 -11.90 14.50 -7.72
N VAL A 101 -12.41 13.90 -8.79
CA VAL A 101 -13.39 14.58 -9.66
C VAL A 101 -14.69 14.83 -8.90
N LYS A 102 -15.22 13.80 -8.21
CA LYS A 102 -16.44 13.94 -7.40
C LYS A 102 -16.29 14.97 -6.29
N SER A 103 -15.10 15.16 -5.73
CA SER A 103 -14.88 16.12 -4.67
C SER A 103 -14.91 17.56 -5.17
N LYS A 104 -14.51 17.82 -6.43
CA LYS A 104 -14.63 19.15 -7.07
C LYS A 104 -16.09 19.59 -7.24
N ASP A 105 -17.02 18.63 -7.37
CA ASP A 105 -18.46 18.90 -7.45
C ASP A 105 -19.11 19.07 -6.06
N ASN A 106 -18.40 18.73 -4.98
CA ASN A 106 -18.87 18.81 -3.60
C ASN A 106 -18.11 19.91 -2.83
N VAL A 107 -18.57 20.26 -1.62
CA VAL A 107 -17.92 21.28 -0.76
C VAL A 107 -16.56 20.81 -0.21
N THR A 108 -16.22 19.53 -0.36
CA THR A 108 -14.95 18.97 0.12
C THR A 108 -13.86 19.14 -0.92
N ASP A 109 -12.98 20.13 -0.73
CA ASP A 109 -11.84 20.34 -1.62
C ASP A 109 -10.73 19.31 -1.33
N ILE A 110 -10.41 18.49 -2.33
CA ILE A 110 -9.28 17.55 -2.29
C ILE A 110 -8.24 18.09 -3.27
N ASP A 111 -7.10 18.52 -2.73
CA ASP A 111 -5.97 18.98 -3.52
C ASP A 111 -5.34 17.80 -4.30
N GLU A 112 -5.61 17.77 -5.61
CA GLU A 112 -5.10 16.75 -6.53
C GLU A 112 -3.57 16.73 -6.58
N GLU A 113 -2.92 17.89 -6.52
CA GLU A 113 -1.46 17.99 -6.59
C GLU A 113 -0.81 17.50 -5.29
N PHE A 114 -1.45 17.76 -4.14
CA PHE A 114 -1.07 17.13 -2.89
C PHE A 114 -1.16 15.61 -2.97
N VAL A 115 -2.27 15.06 -3.49
CA VAL A 115 -2.44 13.60 -3.62
C VAL A 115 -1.39 12.99 -4.55
N LYS A 116 -1.10 13.63 -5.70
CA LYS A 116 -0.05 13.16 -6.63
C LYS A 116 1.33 13.15 -5.97
N ARG A 117 1.68 14.21 -5.25
CA ARG A 117 2.97 14.31 -4.54
C ARG A 117 3.09 13.23 -3.47
N ALA A 118 2.09 13.08 -2.61
CA ALA A 118 2.09 12.05 -1.57
C ALA A 118 2.13 10.62 -2.17
N ALA A 119 1.43 10.37 -3.28
CA ALA A 119 1.53 9.10 -4.00
C ALA A 119 2.94 8.87 -4.59
N THR A 120 3.58 9.92 -5.12
CA THR A 120 4.94 9.87 -5.65
C THR A 120 5.95 9.54 -4.56
N GLU A 121 5.83 10.18 -3.39
CA GLU A 121 6.63 9.90 -2.20
C GLU A 121 6.43 8.46 -1.70
N PHE A 122 5.19 7.94 -1.75
CA PHE A 122 4.91 6.55 -1.43
C PHE A 122 5.66 5.59 -2.36
N TYR A 123 5.64 5.83 -3.68
CA TYR A 123 6.35 4.99 -4.65
C TYR A 123 7.86 5.05 -4.44
N GLN A 124 8.41 6.24 -4.20
CA GLN A 124 9.83 6.41 -3.89
C GLN A 124 10.22 5.66 -2.62
N THR A 125 9.50 5.88 -1.51
CA THR A 125 9.77 5.22 -0.22
C THR A 125 9.70 3.70 -0.35
N SER A 126 8.71 3.21 -1.11
CA SER A 126 8.56 1.77 -1.36
C SER A 126 9.73 1.19 -2.15
N ARG A 127 10.24 1.91 -3.15
CA ARG A 127 11.43 1.49 -3.91
C ARG A 127 12.68 1.46 -3.03
N GLU A 128 12.91 2.50 -2.25
CA GLU A 128 14.03 2.59 -1.31
C GLU A 128 13.99 1.43 -0.30
N TYR A 129 12.79 1.05 0.16
CA TYR A 129 12.59 -0.10 1.04
C TYR A 129 12.99 -1.42 0.36
N LEU A 130 12.58 -1.64 -0.90
CA LEU A 130 12.97 -2.82 -1.67
C LEU A 130 14.47 -2.87 -1.93
N GLU A 131 15.11 -1.72 -2.16
CA GLU A 131 16.57 -1.63 -2.33
C GLU A 131 17.33 -1.98 -1.07
N GLN A 132 16.87 -1.49 0.09
CA GLN A 132 17.44 -1.89 1.36
C GLN A 132 17.31 -3.40 1.55
N TRP A 133 16.13 -3.98 1.30
CA TRP A 133 15.93 -5.43 1.37
C TRP A 133 16.92 -6.24 0.51
N LEU A 134 17.18 -5.81 -0.72
CA LEU A 134 18.14 -6.46 -1.61
C LEU A 134 19.60 -6.24 -1.16
N SER A 135 19.94 -5.07 -0.63
CA SER A 135 21.29 -4.78 -0.13
C SER A 135 21.65 -5.66 1.07
N TYR A 136 20.68 -5.97 1.94
CA TYR A 136 20.88 -6.92 3.04
C TYR A 136 21.06 -8.35 2.54
N GLN A 137 20.34 -8.78 1.51
CA GLN A 137 20.55 -10.12 0.91
C GLN A 137 21.94 -10.28 0.30
N ARG A 138 22.55 -9.18 -0.19
CA ARG A 138 23.89 -9.22 -0.78
C ARG A 138 24.99 -9.23 0.29
N ASN A 139 24.75 -8.60 1.45
CA ASN A 139 25.72 -8.49 2.54
C ASN A 139 25.59 -9.59 3.62
N GLY A 140 24.49 -10.34 3.64
CA GLY A 140 24.28 -11.47 4.53
C GLY A 140 24.25 -12.79 3.76
N ASP A 141 25.39 -13.48 3.76
CA ASP A 141 25.57 -14.92 3.52
C ASP A 141 24.71 -15.56 2.40
N ILE A 142 25.36 -15.84 1.27
CA ILE A 142 24.99 -16.92 0.34
C ILE A 142 25.22 -18.27 1.04
N LEU A 143 24.67 -18.52 2.23
CA LEU A 143 24.67 -19.83 2.86
C LEU A 143 23.43 -19.96 3.75
N LEU A 144 22.59 -20.95 3.42
CA LEU A 144 21.42 -21.42 4.15
C LEU A 144 20.11 -20.65 3.91
N GLY A 145 19.51 -20.89 2.74
CA GLY A 145 18.16 -21.48 2.60
C GLY A 145 16.99 -20.97 3.46
N ARG A 146 17.05 -19.79 4.07
CA ARG A 146 15.96 -19.19 4.84
C ARG A 146 15.96 -17.68 4.64
N PHE A 147 14.89 -17.18 4.01
CA PHE A 147 14.50 -15.77 4.06
C PHE A 147 14.41 -15.34 5.53
N LYS A 148 15.46 -14.70 6.08
CA LYS A 148 15.35 -14.05 7.39
C LYS A 148 14.38 -12.87 7.24
N LYS A 149 13.46 -12.75 8.21
CA LYS A 149 12.52 -11.62 8.30
C LYS A 149 13.32 -10.32 8.27
N GLY A 150 13.01 -9.45 7.29
CA GLY A 150 13.67 -8.17 7.11
C GLY A 150 13.58 -7.28 8.37
N PRO A 151 14.48 -6.28 8.50
CA PRO A 151 14.54 -5.43 9.66
C PRO A 151 13.23 -4.64 9.86
N ARG A 152 12.76 -4.54 11.12
CA ARG A 152 11.74 -3.56 11.49
C ARG A 152 12.41 -2.20 11.53
N MET A 153 12.14 -1.36 10.53
CA MET A 153 12.56 0.04 10.57
C MET A 153 11.74 0.80 11.61
N GLY A 154 12.40 1.13 12.72
CA GLY A 154 11.98 2.23 13.59
C GLY A 154 12.33 3.55 12.91
N ARG A 155 11.41 4.08 12.09
CA ARG A 155 11.31 5.51 11.86
C ARG A 155 9.93 5.94 12.31
N ARG A 156 9.88 6.64 13.45
CA ARG A 156 8.76 7.53 13.77
C ARG A 156 8.69 8.56 12.64
N SER A 157 7.99 8.22 11.56
CA SER A 157 7.61 9.22 10.57
C SER A 157 6.60 10.13 11.26
N LYS A 158 6.77 11.43 11.07
CA LYS A 158 5.94 12.52 11.58
C LYS A 158 4.53 12.49 10.96
N ILE A 159 3.82 11.37 11.12
CA ILE A 159 2.39 11.25 10.75
C ILE A 159 1.52 11.91 11.84
N SER A 160 2.11 12.39 12.94
CA SER A 160 1.41 13.15 13.97
C SER A 160 1.08 14.60 13.58
N GLU A 161 1.56 15.09 12.43
CA GLU A 161 1.16 16.42 11.91
C GLU A 161 -0.05 16.36 10.98
N CYS A 162 -0.60 15.17 10.68
CA CYS A 162 -1.79 15.02 9.84
C CYS A 162 -3.11 14.91 10.65
N ILE A 163 -3.10 15.22 11.95
CA ILE A 163 -4.28 15.13 12.85
C ILE A 163 -4.60 16.48 13.54
N ASN A 164 -4.03 17.61 13.09
CA ASN A 164 -4.47 18.94 13.54
C ASN A 164 -5.01 19.76 12.38
#